data_AF-A0A3D3P9L1-F1
#
_entry.id   AF-A0A3D3P9L1-F1
#
_cell.length_a   1.000
_cell.length_b   1.000
_cell.length_c   1.000
_cell.angle_alpha   90.00
_cell.angle_beta   90.00
_cell.angle_gamma   90.00
#
_symmetry.space_group_name_H-M   'P 1'
#
loop_
_entity.id
_entity.type
_entity.pdbx_description
1 polymer ?
#
loop_
_entity_poly.entity_id
_entity_poly.type
_entity_poly.pdbx_seq_one_letter_code
_entity_poly.pdbx_strand_id
1 'polypeptide(L)' 'MFENLQDKLDRAFKILKGQGSITEINMAETVKEIRKALLDADVNYKTAKSFTDDVKE' A
#
# COMPACT_ATOMS: atom_id res chain seq x y z
N MET A 1 -15.77 -10.66 2.40
CA MET A 1 -15.58 -9.25 2.84
C MET A 1 -14.13 -8.78 2.66
N PHE A 2 -13.11 -9.56 3.04
CA PHE A 2 -11.69 -9.18 2.86
C PHE A 2 -11.10 -9.42 1.46
N GLU A 3 -11.81 -10.09 0.57
CA GLU A 3 -11.30 -10.43 -0.78
C GLU A 3 -10.93 -9.20 -1.62
N ASN A 4 -11.71 -8.11 -1.51
CA ASN A 4 -11.41 -6.87 -2.24
C ASN A 4 -10.14 -6.18 -1.73
N LEU A 5 -9.84 -6.32 -0.43
CA LEU A 5 -8.57 -5.84 0.14
C LEU A 5 -7.41 -6.73 -0.30
N GLN A 6 -7.60 -8.04 -0.28
CA GLN A 6 -6.61 -9.02 -0.68
C GLN A 6 -6.20 -8.83 -2.15
N ASP A 7 -7.16 -8.60 -3.05
CA ASP A 7 -6.92 -8.34 -4.47
C ASP A 7 -6.18 -7.03 -4.74
N LYS A 8 -6.38 -6.00 -3.89
CA LYS A 8 -5.65 -4.73 -3.99
C LYS A 8 -4.20 -4.89 -3.53
N LEU A 9 -3.98 -5.61 -2.43
CA LEU A 9 -2.64 -5.88 -1.91
C LEU A 9 -1.82 -6.75 -2.87
N ASP A 10 -2.41 -7.82 -3.42
CA ASP A 10 -1.72 -8.68 -4.41
C ASP A 10 -1.29 -7.91 -5.67
N ARG A 11 -2.09 -6.94 -6.11
CA ARG A 11 -1.72 -6.05 -7.22
C ARG A 11 -0.57 -5.13 -6.85
N ALA A 12 -0.60 -4.52 -5.67
CA ALA A 12 0.49 -3.66 -5.19
C ALA A 12 1.81 -4.44 -5.08
N PHE A 13 1.77 -5.67 -4.56
CA PHE A 13 2.95 -6.53 -4.49
C PHE A 13 3.47 -6.96 -5.86
N LYS A 14 2.60 -7.23 -6.84
CA LYS A 14 3.03 -7.53 -8.22
C LYS A 14 3.75 -6.36 -8.89
N ILE A 15 3.30 -5.12 -8.64
CA ILE A 15 3.96 -3.91 -9.17
C ILE A 15 5.36 -3.77 -8.56
N LEU A 16 5.48 -3.98 -7.24
CA LEU A 16 6.77 -3.96 -6.54
C LEU A 16 7.71 -5.08 -7.01
N LYS A 17 7.19 -6.30 -7.24
CA LYS A 17 8.00 -7.46 -7.65
C LYS A 17 8.41 -7.45 -9.12
N GLY A 18 7.67 -6.74 -9.97
CA GLY A 18 7.91 -6.65 -11.43
C GLY A 18 8.91 -5.58 -11.85
N GLN A 19 9.24 -4.65 -10.94
CA GLN A 19 10.28 -3.64 -11.15
C GLN A 19 11.61 -4.23 -10.70
N GLY A 20 12.57 -4.40 -11.62
CA GLY A 20 13.90 -4.98 -11.32
C GLY A 20 14.73 -4.18 -10.29
N SER A 21 14.24 -3.02 -9.84
CA SER A 21 14.78 -2.23 -8.74
C SER A 21 13.64 -1.39 -8.14
N ILE A 22 13.52 -1.38 -6.81
CA ILE A 22 12.60 -0.48 -6.12
C ILE A 22 13.27 0.89 -6.02
N THR A 23 12.66 1.90 -6.63
CA THR A 23 13.11 3.29 -6.53
C THR A 23 12.27 4.04 -5.49
N GLU A 24 12.81 5.12 -4.91
CA GLU A 24 12.07 5.97 -3.97
C GLU A 24 10.77 6.51 -4.57
N ILE A 25 10.76 6.76 -5.88
CA ILE A 25 9.58 7.24 -6.61
C ILE A 25 8.48 6.17 -6.60
N ASN A 26 8.81 4.94 -7.00
CA ASN A 26 7.84 3.84 -7.04
C ASN A 26 7.34 3.47 -5.64
N MET A 27 8.23 3.54 -4.65
CA MET A 27 7.89 3.30 -3.25
C MET A 27 6.89 4.35 -2.74
N ALA A 28 7.17 5.63 -2.98
CA ALA A 28 6.29 6.72 -2.56
C ALA A 28 4.90 6.64 -3.22
N GLU A 29 4.84 6.28 -4.50
CA GLU A 29 3.55 6.04 -5.18
C GLU A 29 2.81 4.85 -4.59
N THR A 30 3.51 3.75 -4.31
CA THR A 30 2.89 2.54 -3.75
C THR A 30 2.34 2.78 -2.35
N VAL A 31 3.10 3.44 -1.48
CA VAL A 31 2.66 3.78 -0.11
C VAL A 31 1.42 4.69 -0.14
N LYS A 32 1.35 5.62 -1.09
CA LYS A 32 0.19 6.51 -1.27
C LYS A 32 -1.07 5.74 -1.66
N GLU A 33 -0.95 4.78 -2.58
CA GLU A 33 -2.06 3.92 -3.00
C GLU A 33 -2.52 2.99 -1.86
N ILE A 34 -1.59 2.41 -1.10
CA ILE A 34 -1.88 1.61 0.09
C ILE A 34 -2.66 2.45 1.12
N ARG A 35 -2.22 3.68 1.40
CA ARG A 35 -2.92 4.57 2.35
C ARG A 35 -4.36 4.83 1.92
N LYS A 36 -4.57 5.08 0.62
CA LYS A 36 -5.90 5.34 0.06
C LYS A 36 -6.78 4.09 0.17
N ALA A 37 -6.25 2.92 -0.17
CA ALA A 37 -6.97 1.65 -0.03
C ALA A 37 -7.38 1.34 1.41
N LEU A 38 -6.55 1.69 2.40
CA LEU A 38 -6.87 1.54 3.82
C LEU A 38 -8.01 2.47 4.24
N LEU A 39 -7.98 3.74 3.82
CA LEU A 39 -9.05 4.69 4.14
C LEU A 39 -10.38 4.33 3.46
N ASP A 40 -10.33 3.86 2.20
CA ASP A 40 -11.52 3.36 1.48
C ASP A 40 -12.15 2.12 2.13
N ALA A 41 -11.39 1.40 2.97
CA ALA A 41 -11.85 0.22 3.69
C ALA A 41 -12.31 0.54 5.13
N ASP A 42 -12.62 1.80 5.43
CA ASP A 42 -13.04 2.30 6.75
C ASP A 42 -12.01 2.07 7.87
N VAL A 43 -10.72 2.00 7.53
CA VAL A 43 -9.64 1.92 8.53
C VAL A 43 -9.41 3.31 9.14
N ASN A 44 -9.16 3.34 10.46
CA ASN A 44 -8.85 4.58 11.16
C ASN A 44 -7.61 5.27 10.56
N TYR A 45 -7.70 6.58 10.32
CA TYR A 45 -6.60 7.37 9.76
C TYR A 45 -5.27 7.23 10.52
N LYS A 46 -5.30 7.17 11.86
CA LYS A 46 -4.09 7.01 12.67
C LYS A 46 -3.40 5.67 12.39
N THR A 47 -4.19 4.60 12.29
CA THR A 47 -3.71 3.25 11.96
C THR A 47 -3.18 3.19 10.54
N ALA A 48 -3.91 3.75 9.57
CA ALA A 48 -3.47 3.79 8.18
C ALA A 48 -2.16 4.57 8.01
N LYS A 49 -2.02 5.70 8.73
CA LYS A 49 -0.81 6.51 8.74
C LYS A 49 0.38 5.75 9.34
N SER A 50 0.23 5.20 10.55
CA SER A 50 1.30 4.45 11.22
C SER A 50 1.79 3.30 10.34
N PHE A 51 0.87 2.51 9.78
CA PHE A 51 1.21 1.41 8.89
C PHE A 51 2.00 1.87 7.66
N THR A 52 1.60 2.99 7.04
CA THR A 52 2.30 3.50 5.86
C THR A 52 3.66 4.13 6.18
N ASP A 53 3.82 4.65 7.39
CA ASP A 53 5.09 5.17 7.89
C ASP A 53 6.04 3.99 8.18
N ASP A 54 5.56 2.91 8.81
CA ASP A 54 6.32 1.68 9.08
C ASP A 54 6.77 0.96 7.79
N VAL A 55 5.94 0.97 6.74
CA VAL A 55 6.28 0.40 5.42
C VAL A 55 7.32 1.26 4.68
N LYS A 56 7.52 2.52 5.11
CA LYS A 56 8.49 3.44 4.51
C LYS A 56 9.89 3.32 5.12
N GLU A 57 10.03 2.77 6.33
CA GLU A 57 11.32 2.38 6.93
C GLU A 57 11.87 1.07 6.33
#